data_AF-A0A445AMU0-F1
#
_entry.id   AF-A0A445AMU0-F1
#
_cell.length_a   1.000
_cell.length_b   1.000
_cell.length_c   1.000
_cell.angle_alpha   90.00
_cell.angle_beta   90.00
_cell.angle_gamma   90.00
#
_symmetry.space_group_name_H-M   'P 1'
#
loop_
_entity.id
_entity.type
_entity.pdbx_description
1 polymer ?
#
loop_
_entity_poly.entity_id
_entity_poly.type
_entity_poly.pdbx_seq_one_letter_code
_entity_poly.pdbx_strand_id
1 'polypeptide(L)'
;MLRSLVRATATTNSKIQPWRVAPTFRYSSKPAHFLKPDPRNPGAAATAAIAGQAVSDRQERLRLLAEDDKNPSLDVGPSGRPLFTSAPSLSHLARQHASTYFKFTKEGLNSVLPEGLPMGMVTEFQESMRTALLVRQSFLDLRDNFRRVVDPPMWSTNAKGVKVRKQVVLDGPVSCGKSIALAMLVHWAREEGWLVFYVPRGKAWTHGGFFYRHPLTGLWDTPIQAAKDFLKYNESYLKRLPCQIFDPIPLGEGAGVGWLKDVDSLAVSEGTMLYELVKTGIEETHAAVGVVVRLRKELSLVKDMPVLIAIDQYNNWFTFSEYEEPVTIRSCRPIHARELTMVNAFRSMMHDDMMVGAFSHSTAVGKLRKDLPDVPVDARVMFPRYSLEEAETVCHYYLRQRLIRHEVFSEENWKKIYFLTNGNGTEMRGLLPHMVS
;
A
#
# COMPACT_ATOMS: atom_id res chain seq x y z
N MET A 1 -20.38 -15.18 -34.91
CA MET A 1 -19.29 -15.77 -35.71
C MET A 1 -18.12 -16.03 -34.78
N LEU A 2 -17.82 -17.31 -34.54
CA LEU A 2 -16.71 -17.79 -33.72
C LEU A 2 -15.36 -17.44 -34.35
N ARG A 3 -14.38 -17.08 -33.52
CA ARG A 3 -12.97 -17.37 -33.79
C ARG A 3 -12.27 -17.91 -32.54
N SER A 4 -11.75 -19.11 -32.72
CA SER A 4 -10.92 -19.89 -31.81
C SER A 4 -9.50 -19.32 -31.71
N LEU A 5 -8.89 -19.41 -30.52
CA LEU A 5 -7.43 -19.34 -30.35
C LEU A 5 -6.99 -20.31 -29.23
N VAL A 6 -6.40 -21.41 -29.71
CA VAL A 6 -5.36 -22.30 -29.19
C VAL A 6 -5.01 -22.25 -27.68
N ARG A 7 -5.18 -23.42 -27.04
CA ARG A 7 -4.68 -23.82 -25.72
C ARG A 7 -3.14 -23.83 -25.66
N ALA A 8 -2.59 -23.34 -24.55
CA ALA A 8 -1.27 -23.74 -24.06
C ALA A 8 -1.43 -24.29 -22.62
N THR A 9 -0.90 -25.48 -22.40
CA THR A 9 -0.90 -26.23 -21.14
C THR A 9 0.07 -25.60 -20.13
N ALA A 10 -0.40 -25.34 -18.90
CA ALA A 10 0.42 -24.83 -17.81
C ALA A 10 0.97 -26.01 -16.98
N THR A 11 2.28 -26.24 -17.05
CA THR A 11 3.01 -27.10 -16.12
C THR A 11 3.36 -26.30 -14.86
N THR A 12 2.95 -26.83 -13.72
CA THR A 12 3.24 -26.34 -12.37
C THR A 12 4.72 -26.50 -12.02
N ASN A 13 5.39 -25.41 -11.68
CA ASN A 13 6.66 -25.49 -10.95
C ASN A 13 6.76 -24.31 -9.96
N SER A 14 6.58 -24.61 -8.68
CA SER A 14 6.57 -23.65 -7.58
C SER A 14 7.99 -23.29 -7.15
N LYS A 15 8.46 -22.11 -7.56
CA LYS A 15 9.54 -21.37 -6.88
C LYS A 15 9.10 -19.93 -6.70
N ILE A 16 9.03 -19.49 -5.44
CA ILE A 16 8.68 -18.13 -5.03
C ILE A 16 9.68 -17.16 -5.68
N GLN A 17 9.22 -16.32 -6.63
CA GLN A 17 10.03 -15.27 -7.24
C GLN A 17 9.86 -13.93 -6.51
N PRO A 18 10.92 -13.12 -6.36
CA PRO A 18 10.82 -11.78 -5.81
C PRO A 18 10.19 -10.81 -6.83
N TRP A 19 9.29 -9.96 -6.32
CA TRP A 19 8.67 -8.77 -6.89
C TRP A 19 8.99 -8.45 -8.36
N ARG A 20 8.13 -8.90 -9.29
CA ARG A 20 8.07 -8.35 -10.66
C ARG A 20 6.99 -7.27 -10.74
N VAL A 21 7.42 -6.06 -11.10
CA VAL A 21 6.56 -4.94 -11.48
C VAL A 21 6.06 -5.16 -12.92
N ALA A 22 4.77 -4.97 -13.19
CA ALA A 22 4.25 -4.89 -14.55
C ALA A 22 4.71 -3.54 -15.18
N PRO A 23 5.28 -3.53 -16.39
CA PRO A 23 5.92 -2.34 -16.95
C PRO A 23 4.87 -1.42 -17.57
N THR A 24 4.54 -0.32 -16.89
CA THR A 24 3.87 0.84 -17.51
C THR A 24 4.69 2.10 -17.28
N PHE A 25 5.94 2.06 -17.72
CA PHE A 25 6.64 3.16 -18.38
C PHE A 25 7.60 2.51 -19.37
N ARG A 26 7.51 2.86 -20.65
CA ARG A 26 8.37 2.30 -21.71
C ARG A 26 9.81 2.79 -21.48
N TYR A 27 10.59 2.02 -20.73
CA TYR A 27 11.98 1.78 -21.09
C TYR A 27 12.03 0.41 -21.76
N SER A 28 12.53 0.39 -23.00
CA SER A 28 12.69 -0.82 -23.80
C SER A 28 13.59 -1.82 -23.05
N SER A 29 12.99 -2.86 -22.47
CA SER A 29 13.70 -3.99 -21.88
C SER A 29 13.48 -5.24 -22.73
N LYS A 30 14.14 -5.31 -23.89
CA LYS A 30 14.45 -6.59 -24.53
C LYS A 30 15.94 -6.86 -24.31
N PRO A 31 16.36 -8.10 -23.98
CA PRO A 31 17.76 -8.45 -23.97
C PRO A 31 18.22 -8.40 -25.44
N ALA A 32 18.93 -7.35 -25.81
CA ALA A 32 19.65 -7.37 -27.08
C ALA A 32 20.68 -8.50 -26.95
N HIS A 33 20.60 -9.50 -27.81
CA HIS A 33 21.79 -10.28 -28.16
C HIS A 33 22.91 -9.27 -28.40
N PHE A 34 24.05 -9.44 -27.73
CA PHE A 34 25.24 -8.60 -27.88
C PHE A 34 25.73 -8.67 -29.33
N LEU A 35 25.08 -7.91 -30.21
CA LEU A 35 25.64 -7.51 -31.48
C LEU A 35 26.68 -6.45 -31.14
N LYS A 36 27.92 -6.71 -31.56
CA LYS A 36 29.04 -5.76 -31.47
C LYS A 36 28.55 -4.39 -31.93
N PRO A 37 28.92 -3.29 -31.23
CA PRO A 37 28.45 -1.96 -31.56
C PRO A 37 28.78 -1.62 -33.03
N ASP A 38 27.77 -1.20 -33.80
CA ASP A 38 27.99 -0.64 -35.14
C ASP A 38 28.71 0.72 -34.99
N PRO A 39 29.91 0.91 -35.57
CA PRO A 39 30.70 2.13 -35.40
C PRO A 39 30.04 3.41 -35.93
N ARG A 40 28.86 3.32 -36.55
CA ARG A 40 28.24 4.43 -37.30
C ARG A 40 27.15 5.21 -36.55
N ASN A 41 26.89 4.94 -35.26
CA ASN A 41 25.87 5.67 -34.50
C ASN A 41 26.40 6.23 -33.15
N PRO A 42 26.99 7.44 -33.12
CA PRO A 42 27.65 8.01 -31.95
C PRO A 42 26.72 8.21 -30.73
N GLY A 43 25.42 8.40 -30.94
CA GLY A 43 24.43 8.54 -29.86
C GLY A 43 24.21 7.25 -29.06
N ALA A 44 24.33 6.09 -29.70
CA ALA A 44 24.16 4.79 -29.03
C ALA A 44 25.38 4.44 -28.14
N ALA A 45 26.58 4.78 -28.60
CA ALA A 45 27.82 4.60 -27.83
C ALA A 45 27.89 5.51 -26.60
N ALA A 46 27.50 6.79 -26.73
CA ALA A 46 27.43 7.73 -25.60
C ALA A 46 26.40 7.29 -24.54
N THR A 47 25.22 6.82 -24.97
CA THR A 47 24.19 6.32 -24.05
C THR A 47 24.65 5.05 -23.32
N ALA A 48 25.35 4.13 -24.02
CA ALA A 48 25.92 2.93 -23.41
C ALA A 48 27.05 3.26 -22.42
N ALA A 49 27.89 4.26 -22.72
CA ALA A 49 28.94 4.74 -21.82
C ALA A 49 28.38 5.37 -20.54
N ILE A 50 27.36 6.24 -20.66
CA ILE A 50 26.66 6.84 -19.52
C ILE A 50 26.00 5.76 -18.64
N ALA A 51 25.35 4.77 -19.27
CA ALA A 51 24.75 3.64 -18.55
C ALA A 51 25.82 2.79 -17.83
N GLY A 52 26.96 2.54 -18.48
CA GLY A 52 28.08 1.81 -17.87
C GLY A 52 28.68 2.55 -16.68
N GLN A 53 28.86 3.87 -16.78
CA GLN A 53 29.36 4.71 -15.70
C GLN A 53 28.39 4.75 -14.51
N ALA A 54 27.09 4.92 -14.75
CA ALA A 54 26.08 4.89 -13.70
C ALA A 54 26.03 3.54 -12.95
N VAL A 55 26.26 2.42 -13.65
CA VAL A 55 26.34 1.09 -13.02
C VAL A 55 27.59 0.97 -12.16
N SER A 56 28.74 1.48 -12.64
CA SER A 56 29.99 1.50 -11.88
C SER A 56 29.86 2.35 -10.61
N ASP A 57 29.33 3.56 -10.73
CA ASP A 57 29.11 4.48 -9.60
C ASP A 57 28.17 3.86 -8.56
N ARG A 58 27.11 3.16 -9.01
CA ARG A 58 26.18 2.45 -8.14
C ARG A 58 26.86 1.32 -7.36
N GLN A 59 27.72 0.54 -8.01
CA GLN A 59 28.45 -0.57 -7.38
C GLN A 59 29.49 -0.07 -6.38
N GLU A 60 30.20 1.00 -6.72
CA GLU A 60 31.15 1.64 -5.83
C GLU A 60 30.45 2.19 -4.58
N ARG A 61 29.34 2.89 -4.78
CA ARG A 61 28.51 3.39 -3.67
C ARG A 61 28.03 2.26 -2.76
N LEU A 62 27.60 1.13 -3.32
CA LEU A 62 27.21 -0.05 -2.53
C LEU A 62 28.36 -0.58 -1.67
N ARG A 63 29.58 -0.62 -2.20
CA ARG A 63 30.77 -1.04 -1.43
C ARG A 63 31.06 -0.09 -0.28
N LEU A 64 31.09 1.22 -0.56
CA LEU A 64 31.33 2.25 0.45
C LEU A 64 30.26 2.23 1.55
N LEU A 65 28.99 2.05 1.20
CA LEU A 65 27.91 1.95 2.19
C LEU A 65 28.05 0.70 3.08
N ALA A 66 28.52 -0.42 2.53
CA ALA A 66 28.79 -1.63 3.30
C ALA A 66 29.97 -1.47 4.27
N GLU A 67 30.94 -0.61 3.95
CA GLU A 67 32.00 -0.21 4.87
C GLU A 67 31.49 0.76 5.94
N ASP A 68 30.73 1.77 5.55
CA ASP A 68 30.14 2.75 6.47
C ASP A 68 29.22 2.07 7.50
N ASP A 69 28.48 1.02 7.11
CA ASP A 69 27.60 0.27 8.01
C ASP A 69 28.34 -0.49 9.12
N LYS A 70 29.66 -0.70 8.97
CA LYS A 70 30.50 -1.25 10.05
C LYS A 70 30.90 -0.20 11.09
N ASN A 71 30.67 1.08 10.80
CA ASN A 71 31.01 2.19 11.67
C ASN A 71 29.77 2.98 12.12
N PRO A 72 29.18 2.64 13.29
CA PRO A 72 28.03 3.36 13.83
C PRO A 72 28.29 4.83 14.15
N SER A 73 29.55 5.29 14.28
CA SER A 73 29.84 6.71 14.54
C SER A 73 29.48 7.64 13.38
N LEU A 74 29.16 7.08 12.20
CA LEU A 74 28.67 7.82 11.04
C LEU A 74 27.16 8.06 11.09
N ASP A 75 26.41 7.36 11.96
CA ASP A 75 24.96 7.45 12.08
C ASP A 75 24.53 8.72 12.87
N VAL A 76 25.03 9.89 12.44
CA VAL A 76 24.85 11.19 13.08
C VAL A 76 23.85 12.03 12.31
N GLY A 77 22.77 12.39 13.00
CA GLY A 77 21.72 13.27 12.54
C GLY A 77 21.97 14.74 12.86
N PRO A 78 20.94 15.58 12.72
CA PRO A 78 21.02 17.00 12.99
C PRO A 78 21.53 17.32 14.41
N SER A 79 22.37 18.34 14.53
CA SER A 79 22.94 18.78 15.82
C SER A 79 23.66 17.67 16.63
N GLY A 80 24.19 16.65 15.96
CA GLY A 80 24.90 15.54 16.62
C GLY A 80 24.00 14.48 17.26
N ARG A 81 22.68 14.57 17.07
CA ARG A 81 21.72 13.57 17.59
C ARG A 81 21.82 12.25 16.82
N PRO A 82 21.38 11.11 17.38
CA PRO A 82 21.35 9.85 16.64
C PRO A 82 20.46 9.94 15.40
N LEU A 83 20.96 9.52 14.24
CA LEU A 83 20.18 9.48 13.00
C LEU A 83 19.13 8.37 13.02
N PHE A 84 19.43 7.26 13.68
CA PHE A 84 18.55 6.11 13.81
C PHE A 84 18.07 5.94 15.25
N THR A 85 16.81 5.55 15.41
CA THR A 85 16.27 5.19 16.72
C THR A 85 16.79 3.83 17.19
N SER A 86 16.95 3.68 18.50
CA SER A 86 17.25 2.41 19.18
C SER A 86 15.99 1.62 19.56
N ALA A 87 14.79 2.11 19.20
CA ALA A 87 13.54 1.41 19.49
C ALA A 87 13.53 0.02 18.82
N PRO A 88 13.19 -1.07 19.55
CA PRO A 88 13.27 -2.42 19.01
C PRO A 88 12.13 -2.79 18.07
N SER A 89 10.97 -2.13 18.17
CA SER A 89 9.80 -2.36 17.31
C SER A 89 8.97 -1.09 17.12
N LEU A 90 7.96 -1.13 16.24
CA LEU A 90 7.07 0.00 16.02
C LEU A 90 6.21 0.30 17.25
N SER A 91 5.93 -0.69 18.09
CA SER A 91 5.22 -0.54 19.37
C SER A 91 5.94 0.39 20.35
N HIS A 92 7.28 0.32 20.37
CA HIS A 92 8.15 1.07 21.29
C HIS A 92 8.49 2.47 20.78
N LEU A 93 8.05 2.84 19.57
CA LEU A 93 8.20 4.22 19.09
C LEU A 93 7.38 5.18 19.95
N ALA A 94 7.89 6.39 20.16
CA ALA A 94 7.31 7.41 21.00
C ALA A 94 7.66 8.77 20.40
N ARG A 95 7.07 9.85 20.91
CA ARG A 95 7.28 11.21 20.37
C ARG A 95 8.75 11.63 20.36
N GLN A 96 9.54 11.17 21.33
CA GLN A 96 10.99 11.41 21.36
C GLN A 96 11.77 10.77 20.19
N HIS A 97 11.19 9.77 19.53
CA HIS A 97 11.75 9.12 18.37
C HIS A 97 11.31 9.78 17.06
N ALA A 98 10.47 10.82 17.09
CA ALA A 98 10.13 11.58 15.90
C ALA A 98 11.39 12.18 15.27
N SER A 99 11.39 12.31 13.94
CA SER A 99 12.55 12.83 13.18
C SER A 99 13.82 11.99 13.36
N THR A 100 13.65 10.66 13.48
CA THR A 100 14.75 9.68 13.41
C THR A 100 14.38 8.57 12.42
N TYR A 101 15.35 7.78 11.96
CA TYR A 101 15.10 6.64 11.08
C TYR A 101 14.96 5.33 11.87
N PHE A 102 13.93 4.56 11.55
CA PHE A 102 13.75 3.20 12.04
C PHE A 102 14.25 2.20 11.00
N LYS A 103 15.13 1.27 11.41
CA LYS A 103 15.71 0.24 10.53
C LYS A 103 14.79 -0.99 10.50
N PHE A 104 14.52 -1.50 9.31
CA PHE A 104 13.76 -2.73 9.08
C PHE A 104 14.64 -3.80 8.47
N THR A 105 14.31 -5.06 8.72
CA THR A 105 14.81 -6.18 7.91
C THR A 105 13.87 -6.41 6.73
N LYS A 106 14.45 -6.81 5.59
CA LYS A 106 13.65 -7.08 4.38
C LYS A 106 12.74 -8.30 4.60
N GLU A 107 13.25 -9.29 5.31
CA GLU A 107 12.55 -10.50 5.71
C GLU A 107 11.38 -10.17 6.65
N GLY A 108 11.62 -9.32 7.65
CA GLY A 108 10.60 -8.85 8.59
C GLY A 108 9.46 -8.15 7.86
N LEU A 109 9.78 -7.20 6.97
CA LEU A 109 8.77 -6.51 6.16
C LEU A 109 7.99 -7.46 5.24
N ASN A 110 8.65 -8.41 4.57
CA ASN A 110 7.94 -9.37 3.71
C ASN A 110 7.03 -10.30 4.51
N SER A 111 7.42 -10.66 5.75
CA SER A 111 6.61 -11.49 6.63
C SER A 111 5.37 -10.75 7.13
N VAL A 112 5.50 -9.46 7.44
CA VAL A 112 4.41 -8.66 7.99
C VAL A 112 3.57 -7.98 6.91
N LEU A 113 4.07 -7.74 5.69
CA LEU A 113 3.34 -7.13 4.58
C LEU A 113 3.41 -8.00 3.31
N PRO A 114 2.87 -9.23 3.34
CA PRO A 114 2.92 -10.14 2.19
C PRO A 114 2.04 -9.70 1.01
N GLU A 115 1.15 -8.71 1.21
CA GLU A 115 0.35 -8.06 0.17
C GLU A 115 1.20 -7.13 -0.71
N GLY A 116 2.33 -6.65 -0.19
CA GLY A 116 3.25 -5.76 -0.89
C GLY A 116 3.49 -4.41 -0.22
N LEU A 117 4.64 -3.83 -0.58
CA LEU A 117 5.07 -2.53 -0.10
C LEU A 117 4.51 -1.41 -0.99
N PRO A 118 4.11 -0.26 -0.42
CA PRO A 118 3.78 0.92 -1.21
C PRO A 118 4.94 1.34 -2.12
N MET A 119 4.63 1.83 -3.33
CA MET A 119 5.66 2.24 -4.30
C MET A 119 6.64 3.27 -3.73
N GLY A 120 6.17 4.22 -2.92
CA GLY A 120 7.03 5.21 -2.28
C GLY A 120 8.07 4.60 -1.33
N MET A 121 7.73 3.51 -0.66
CA MET A 121 8.63 2.75 0.22
C MET A 121 9.64 1.94 -0.61
N VAL A 122 9.19 1.30 -1.69
CA VAL A 122 10.06 0.57 -2.61
C VAL A 122 11.11 1.49 -3.21
N THR A 123 10.69 2.65 -3.72
CA THR A 123 11.59 3.67 -4.28
C THR A 123 12.57 4.19 -3.23
N GLU A 124 12.10 4.50 -2.01
CA GLU A 124 12.97 4.92 -0.91
C GLU A 124 14.07 3.90 -0.62
N PHE A 125 13.73 2.62 -0.49
CA PHE A 125 14.71 1.57 -0.21
C PHE A 125 15.66 1.31 -1.37
N GLN A 126 15.20 1.43 -2.61
CA GLN A 126 16.02 1.25 -3.80
C GLN A 126 17.04 2.38 -3.97
N GLU A 127 16.63 3.63 -3.76
CA GLU A 127 17.48 4.80 -3.93
C GLU A 127 18.40 5.00 -2.74
N SER A 128 17.93 4.81 -1.51
CA SER A 128 18.77 4.88 -0.31
C SER A 128 19.67 3.65 -0.14
N MET A 129 19.37 2.54 -0.83
CA MET A 129 20.02 1.23 -0.66
C MET A 129 19.96 0.69 0.78
N ARG A 130 19.00 1.17 1.57
CA ARG A 130 18.83 0.77 2.96
C ARG A 130 17.34 0.66 3.28
N THR A 131 16.97 -0.36 4.04
CA THR A 131 15.59 -0.60 4.48
C THR A 131 15.31 0.18 5.76
N ALA A 132 15.24 1.51 5.67
CA ALA A 132 14.92 2.38 6.80
C ALA A 132 13.91 3.46 6.41
N LEU A 133 13.06 3.85 7.36
CA LEU A 133 12.05 4.91 7.15
C LEU A 133 12.12 5.94 8.26
N LEU A 134 11.82 7.19 7.89
CA LEU A 134 11.67 8.28 8.84
C LEU A 134 10.45 8.03 9.74
N VAL A 135 10.67 8.10 11.05
CA VAL A 135 9.62 8.10 12.07
C VAL A 135 8.99 9.49 12.11
N ARG A 136 7.82 9.61 11.47
CA ARG A 136 7.10 10.87 11.37
C ARG A 136 6.18 11.10 12.55
N GLN A 137 6.08 12.36 12.99
CA GLN A 137 5.14 12.73 14.06
C GLN A 137 3.69 12.39 13.69
N SER A 138 3.30 12.63 12.43
CA SER A 138 1.97 12.30 11.91
C SER A 138 1.66 10.80 11.91
N PHE A 139 2.66 9.94 11.74
CA PHE A 139 2.50 8.49 11.89
C PHE A 139 2.28 8.12 13.36
N LEU A 140 3.06 8.69 14.29
CA LEU A 140 2.90 8.45 15.72
C LEU A 140 1.51 8.87 16.21
N ASP A 141 1.02 10.04 15.77
CA ASP A 141 -0.31 10.52 16.14
C ASP A 141 -1.43 9.63 15.58
N LEU A 142 -1.27 9.09 14.36
CA LEU A 142 -2.20 8.12 13.77
C LEU A 142 -2.22 6.80 14.54
N ARG A 143 -1.04 6.25 14.84
CA ARG A 143 -0.88 5.01 15.61
C ARG A 143 -1.46 5.17 17.02
N ASP A 144 -1.10 6.25 17.71
CA ASP A 144 -1.57 6.53 19.07
C ASP A 144 -3.08 6.80 19.11
N ASN A 145 -3.68 7.32 18.03
CA ASN A 145 -5.14 7.40 17.90
C ASN A 145 -5.77 6.01 17.97
N PHE A 146 -5.31 5.05 17.16
CA PHE A 146 -5.87 3.69 17.16
C PHE A 146 -5.54 2.93 18.45
N ARG A 147 -4.36 3.12 19.03
CA ARG A 147 -4.03 2.59 20.36
C ARG A 147 -5.05 3.04 21.41
N ARG A 148 -5.43 4.32 21.42
CA ARG A 148 -6.45 4.86 22.34
C ARG A 148 -7.87 4.39 22.07
N VAL A 149 -8.17 3.91 20.84
CA VAL A 149 -9.48 3.29 20.54
C VAL A 149 -9.62 1.97 21.30
N VAL A 150 -8.56 1.16 21.30
CA VAL A 150 -8.55 -0.18 21.92
C VAL A 150 -8.31 -0.09 23.41
N ASP A 151 -7.29 0.67 23.83
CA ASP A 151 -6.89 0.86 25.22
C ASP A 151 -7.01 2.34 25.62
N PRO A 152 -8.23 2.82 25.95
CA PRO A 152 -8.42 4.20 26.38
C PRO A 152 -7.69 4.44 27.72
N PRO A 153 -7.03 5.60 27.89
CA PRO A 153 -6.35 5.91 29.14
C PRO A 153 -7.34 5.98 30.31
N MET A 154 -6.96 5.44 31.47
CA MET A 154 -7.82 5.39 32.68
C MET A 154 -8.27 6.76 33.21
N TRP A 155 -7.61 7.86 32.80
CA TRP A 155 -7.95 9.21 33.22
C TRP A 155 -8.72 9.93 32.10
N SER A 156 -9.86 10.52 32.48
CA SER A 156 -10.65 11.37 31.60
C SER A 156 -9.79 12.51 31.06
N THR A 157 -9.53 12.51 29.75
CA THR A 157 -8.97 13.68 29.08
C THR A 157 -10.05 14.74 28.89
N ASN A 158 -10.50 15.34 30.01
CA ASN A 158 -11.36 16.54 30.04
C ASN A 158 -10.61 17.82 29.61
N ALA A 159 -9.39 17.70 29.08
CA ALA A 159 -8.58 18.81 28.61
C ALA A 159 -8.66 18.91 27.08
N LYS A 160 -9.66 19.62 26.53
CA LYS A 160 -9.76 19.99 25.08
C LYS A 160 -9.10 18.96 24.12
N GLY A 161 -9.43 17.68 24.32
CA GLY A 161 -8.56 16.56 23.92
C GLY A 161 -8.64 16.23 22.44
N VAL A 162 -7.58 15.64 21.90
CA VAL A 162 -7.56 15.08 20.54
C VAL A 162 -8.68 14.04 20.43
N LYS A 163 -9.72 14.35 19.65
CA LYS A 163 -10.85 13.45 19.40
C LYS A 163 -10.33 12.13 18.82
N VAL A 164 -10.55 11.04 19.55
CA VAL A 164 -10.23 9.68 19.11
C VAL A 164 -11.18 9.30 17.97
N ARG A 165 -10.64 8.73 16.90
CA ARG A 165 -11.38 8.37 15.68
C ARG A 165 -11.23 6.89 15.38
N LYS A 166 -12.34 6.16 15.28
CA LYS A 166 -12.34 4.78 14.75
C LYS A 166 -12.19 4.77 13.23
N GLN A 167 -12.76 5.77 12.55
CA GLN A 167 -12.74 5.90 11.11
C GLN A 167 -11.88 7.09 10.68
N VAL A 168 -10.87 6.83 9.85
CA VAL A 168 -9.89 7.83 9.42
C VAL A 168 -9.71 7.76 7.90
N VAL A 169 -9.73 8.92 7.24
CA VAL A 169 -9.29 9.08 5.86
C VAL A 169 -8.05 9.95 5.82
N LEU A 170 -6.90 9.38 5.49
CA LEU A 170 -5.66 10.13 5.27
C LEU A 170 -5.75 10.85 3.93
N ASP A 171 -5.86 12.17 3.97
CA ASP A 171 -5.82 13.05 2.80
C ASP A 171 -4.58 13.97 2.88
N GLY A 172 -4.14 14.56 1.78
CA GLY A 172 -2.96 15.43 1.76
C GLY A 172 -2.25 15.46 0.42
N PRO A 173 -1.25 16.33 0.25
CA PRO A 173 -0.56 16.51 -1.04
C PRO A 173 0.02 15.21 -1.62
N VAL A 174 0.21 15.18 -2.94
CA VAL A 174 0.94 14.08 -3.60
C VAL A 174 2.31 13.92 -2.94
N SER A 175 2.77 12.67 -2.78
CA SER A 175 4.09 12.34 -2.24
C SER A 175 4.41 12.84 -0.82
N CYS A 176 3.39 13.09 0.01
CA CYS A 176 3.59 13.37 1.43
C CYS A 176 3.71 12.12 2.33
N GLY A 177 3.67 10.89 1.80
CA GLY A 177 3.92 9.67 2.60
C GLY A 177 2.69 8.97 3.20
N LYS A 178 1.46 9.28 2.76
CA LYS A 178 0.22 8.65 3.25
C LYS A 178 0.23 7.11 3.18
N SER A 179 0.57 6.56 2.00
CA SER A 179 0.63 5.11 1.80
C SER A 179 1.71 4.45 2.66
N ILE A 180 2.83 5.13 2.90
CA ILE A 180 3.91 4.65 3.79
C ILE A 180 3.40 4.59 5.23
N ALA A 181 2.73 5.66 5.70
CA ALA A 181 2.16 5.70 7.05
C ALA A 181 1.09 4.64 7.27
N LEU A 182 0.24 4.38 6.26
CA LEU A 182 -0.75 3.30 6.30
C LEU A 182 -0.08 1.93 6.41
N ALA A 183 0.95 1.65 5.60
CA ALA A 183 1.68 0.39 5.66
C ALA A 183 2.43 0.20 7.01
N MET A 184 3.00 1.27 7.56
CA MET A 184 3.60 1.24 8.90
C MET A 184 2.56 1.01 10.00
N LEU A 185 1.34 1.55 9.85
CA LEU A 185 0.25 1.31 10.79
C LEU A 185 -0.21 -0.15 10.74
N VAL A 186 -0.32 -0.73 9.54
CA VAL A 186 -0.61 -2.16 9.35
C VAL A 186 0.47 -3.01 10.00
N HIS A 187 1.75 -2.68 9.79
CA HIS A 187 2.87 -3.38 10.42
C HIS A 187 2.76 -3.33 11.94
N TRP A 188 2.58 -2.14 12.52
CA TRP A 188 2.41 -1.99 13.97
C TRP A 188 1.21 -2.79 14.50
N ALA A 189 0.02 -2.68 13.88
CA ALA A 189 -1.17 -3.40 14.33
C ALA A 189 -0.97 -4.92 14.31
N ARG A 190 -0.23 -5.43 13.31
CA ARG A 190 0.15 -6.83 13.20
C ARG A 190 1.12 -7.27 14.32
N GLU A 191 2.09 -6.44 14.68
CA GLU A 191 2.97 -6.67 15.85
C GLU A 191 2.17 -6.71 17.17
N GLU A 192 1.14 -5.88 17.31
CA GLU A 192 0.23 -5.87 18.48
C GLU A 192 -0.77 -7.04 18.50
N GLY A 193 -0.73 -7.93 17.49
CA GLY A 193 -1.62 -9.10 17.41
C GLY A 193 -3.04 -8.79 16.93
N TRP A 194 -3.24 -7.69 16.20
CA TRP A 194 -4.55 -7.33 15.65
C TRP A 194 -4.85 -8.14 14.39
N LEU A 195 -6.13 -8.38 14.12
CA LEU A 195 -6.59 -8.93 12.84
C LEU A 195 -6.67 -7.79 11.81
N VAL A 196 -5.87 -7.84 10.75
CA VAL A 196 -5.77 -6.72 9.79
C VAL A 196 -6.19 -7.15 8.38
N PHE A 197 -7.23 -6.51 7.86
CA PHE A 197 -7.64 -6.58 6.46
C PHE A 197 -6.99 -5.43 5.69
N TYR A 198 -5.90 -5.72 4.95
CA TYR A 198 -5.13 -4.71 4.23
C TYR A 198 -5.31 -4.82 2.71
N VAL A 199 -5.69 -3.71 2.07
CA VAL A 199 -5.75 -3.56 0.61
C VAL A 199 -4.72 -2.51 0.18
N PRO A 200 -3.52 -2.90 -0.30
CA PRO A 200 -2.46 -1.96 -0.70
C PRO A 200 -2.77 -1.20 -2.00
N ARG A 201 -3.78 -1.62 -2.76
CA ARG A 201 -4.14 -1.03 -4.05
C ARG A 201 -5.64 -1.05 -4.28
N GLY A 202 -6.37 -0.10 -3.67
CA GLY A 202 -7.81 0.05 -3.88
C GLY A 202 -8.21 0.22 -5.35
N LYS A 203 -7.35 0.84 -6.18
CA LYS A 203 -7.57 0.97 -7.64
C LYS A 203 -7.75 -0.39 -8.34
N ALA A 204 -7.10 -1.45 -7.86
CA ALA A 204 -7.19 -2.76 -8.50
C ALA A 204 -8.63 -3.32 -8.44
N TRP A 205 -9.45 -2.89 -7.47
CA TRP A 205 -10.85 -3.30 -7.35
C TRP A 205 -11.79 -2.58 -8.32
N THR A 206 -11.30 -1.55 -9.00
CA THR A 206 -12.08 -0.75 -9.96
C THR A 206 -11.52 -0.81 -11.38
N HIS A 207 -10.45 -1.59 -11.61
CA HIS A 207 -9.72 -1.63 -12.88
C HIS A 207 -9.24 -3.04 -13.20
N GLY A 208 -9.32 -3.41 -14.49
CA GLY A 208 -8.85 -4.69 -15.02
C GLY A 208 -9.68 -5.93 -14.62
N GLY A 209 -9.35 -7.08 -15.21
CA GLY A 209 -10.04 -8.35 -14.93
C GLY A 209 -11.42 -8.49 -15.57
N PHE A 210 -12.09 -9.62 -15.28
CA PHE A 210 -13.47 -9.87 -15.71
C PHE A 210 -14.45 -9.20 -14.75
N PHE A 211 -15.57 -8.76 -15.30
CA PHE A 211 -16.69 -8.21 -14.55
C PHE A 211 -18.02 -8.66 -15.16
N TYR A 212 -19.05 -8.79 -14.34
CA TYR A 212 -20.41 -9.15 -14.78
C TYR A 212 -21.43 -8.55 -13.82
N ARG A 213 -22.67 -8.41 -14.28
CA ARG A 213 -23.77 -7.92 -13.47
C ARG A 213 -24.44 -9.09 -12.78
N HIS A 214 -24.47 -9.08 -11.45
CA HIS A 214 -25.12 -10.13 -10.67
C HIS A 214 -26.65 -9.96 -10.77
N PRO A 215 -27.41 -10.99 -11.19
CA PRO A 215 -28.85 -10.87 -11.43
C PRO A 215 -29.65 -10.62 -10.15
N LEU A 216 -29.28 -11.25 -9.03
CA LEU A 216 -29.97 -11.06 -7.74
C LEU A 216 -29.74 -9.69 -7.09
N THR A 217 -28.49 -9.22 -7.03
CA THR A 217 -28.15 -7.97 -6.30
C THR A 217 -28.22 -6.73 -7.19
N GLY A 218 -28.13 -6.90 -8.51
CA GLY A 218 -28.03 -5.81 -9.47
C GLY A 218 -26.66 -5.10 -9.49
N LEU A 219 -25.73 -5.51 -8.62
CA LEU A 219 -24.36 -4.98 -8.53
C LEU A 219 -23.42 -5.70 -9.51
N TRP A 220 -22.21 -5.15 -9.66
CA TRP A 220 -21.18 -5.67 -10.55
C TRP A 220 -20.09 -6.42 -9.80
N ASP A 221 -19.88 -7.68 -10.16
CA ASP A 221 -18.92 -8.58 -9.53
C ASP A 221 -17.60 -8.61 -10.29
N THR A 222 -16.47 -8.70 -9.56
CA THR A 222 -15.11 -8.71 -10.11
C THR A 222 -14.27 -9.88 -9.55
N PRO A 223 -14.50 -11.12 -10.01
CA PRO A 223 -14.00 -12.34 -9.36
C PRO A 223 -12.48 -12.52 -9.36
N ILE A 224 -11.76 -11.99 -10.36
CA ILE A 224 -10.29 -12.10 -10.43
C ILE A 224 -9.60 -11.38 -9.26
N GLN A 225 -10.23 -10.31 -8.79
CA GLN A 225 -9.62 -9.35 -7.88
C GLN A 225 -9.81 -9.75 -6.39
N ALA A 226 -10.45 -10.90 -6.15
CA ALA A 226 -10.78 -11.42 -4.83
C ALA A 226 -9.54 -11.83 -4.00
N ALA A 227 -9.75 -11.91 -2.67
CA ALA A 227 -8.82 -11.74 -1.56
C ALA A 227 -7.68 -12.80 -1.40
N LYS A 228 -6.91 -13.07 -2.46
CA LYS A 228 -5.75 -13.97 -2.41
C LYS A 228 -4.70 -13.58 -1.36
N ASP A 229 -4.55 -12.28 -1.12
CA ASP A 229 -3.51 -11.78 -0.22
C ASP A 229 -3.93 -11.77 1.25
N PHE A 230 -5.24 -11.84 1.56
CA PHE A 230 -5.74 -11.78 2.95
C PHE A 230 -5.33 -13.00 3.80
N LEU A 231 -5.22 -14.19 3.19
CA LEU A 231 -4.77 -15.40 3.89
C LEU A 231 -3.31 -15.34 4.33
N LYS A 232 -2.44 -14.67 3.57
CA LYS A 232 -0.98 -14.83 3.71
C LYS A 232 -0.46 -14.46 5.11
N TYR A 233 -1.02 -13.41 5.71
CA TYR A 233 -0.65 -13.00 7.07
C TYR A 233 -1.60 -13.56 8.13
N ASN A 234 -2.91 -13.57 7.86
CA ASN A 234 -3.93 -13.82 8.87
C ASN A 234 -4.24 -15.30 9.09
N GLU A 235 -3.57 -16.23 8.40
CA GLU A 235 -3.88 -17.67 8.42
C GLU A 235 -4.06 -18.24 9.84
N SER A 236 -3.16 -17.91 10.78
CA SER A 236 -3.20 -18.42 12.15
C SER A 236 -4.38 -17.89 12.96
N TYR A 237 -4.83 -16.65 12.70
CA TYR A 237 -6.03 -16.07 13.32
C TYR A 237 -7.30 -16.67 12.73
N LEU A 238 -7.37 -16.76 11.40
CA LEU A 238 -8.56 -17.25 10.69
C LEU A 238 -8.88 -18.71 11.00
N LYS A 239 -7.88 -19.53 11.34
CA LYS A 239 -8.08 -20.92 11.78
C LYS A 239 -8.73 -21.05 13.17
N ARG A 240 -8.77 -19.96 13.95
CA ARG A 240 -9.31 -19.93 15.32
C ARG A 240 -10.62 -19.15 15.42
N LEU A 241 -11.05 -18.51 14.34
CA LEU A 241 -12.26 -17.68 14.32
C LEU A 241 -13.37 -18.43 13.58
N PRO A 242 -14.46 -18.83 14.26
CA PRO A 242 -15.61 -19.44 13.61
C PRO A 242 -16.42 -18.40 12.82
N CYS A 243 -17.07 -18.83 11.74
CA CYS A 243 -18.11 -18.05 11.09
C CYS A 243 -19.31 -17.87 12.05
N GLN A 244 -19.86 -16.67 12.11
CA GLN A 244 -21.04 -16.35 12.92
C GLN A 244 -22.29 -16.18 12.05
N ILE A 245 -22.15 -16.03 10.73
CA ILE A 245 -23.25 -15.88 9.79
C ILE A 245 -23.34 -17.16 8.95
N PHE A 246 -24.51 -17.79 8.95
CA PHE A 246 -24.75 -19.08 8.27
C PHE A 246 -25.66 -18.98 7.05
N ASP A 247 -26.14 -17.77 6.72
CA ASP A 247 -26.94 -17.57 5.51
C ASP A 247 -26.17 -18.08 4.28
N PRO A 248 -26.84 -18.68 3.28
CA PRO A 248 -26.18 -19.09 2.05
C PRO A 248 -25.48 -17.91 1.36
N ILE A 249 -24.29 -18.14 0.81
CA ILE A 249 -23.52 -17.14 0.08
C ILE A 249 -23.94 -17.20 -1.39
N PRO A 250 -24.45 -16.11 -1.98
CA PRO A 250 -24.77 -16.07 -3.41
C PRO A 250 -23.52 -16.37 -4.25
N LEU A 251 -23.66 -17.29 -5.19
CA LEU A 251 -22.63 -17.59 -6.18
C LEU A 251 -22.80 -16.67 -7.38
N GLY A 252 -21.68 -16.22 -7.92
CA GLY A 252 -21.66 -15.43 -9.14
C GLY A 252 -21.02 -16.17 -10.32
N GLU A 253 -20.89 -15.46 -11.44
CA GLU A 253 -20.13 -15.92 -12.59
C GLU A 253 -18.65 -16.12 -12.25
N GLY A 254 -18.11 -17.25 -12.66
CA GLY A 254 -16.70 -17.56 -12.50
C GLY A 254 -15.86 -16.87 -13.56
N ALA A 255 -14.67 -16.40 -13.19
CA ALA A 255 -13.76 -15.69 -14.07
C ALA A 255 -13.42 -16.53 -15.32
N GLY A 256 -13.99 -16.18 -16.48
CA GLY A 256 -13.74 -16.86 -17.75
C GLY A 256 -14.35 -18.26 -17.87
N VAL A 257 -15.21 -18.68 -16.94
CA VAL A 257 -15.86 -20.01 -16.94
C VAL A 257 -17.38 -19.95 -16.98
N GLY A 258 -17.99 -18.77 -16.78
CA GLY A 258 -19.44 -18.58 -16.87
C GLY A 258 -20.16 -18.91 -15.57
N TRP A 259 -21.48 -19.16 -15.64
CA TRP A 259 -22.32 -19.50 -14.50
C TRP A 259 -22.30 -21.00 -14.22
N LEU A 260 -22.39 -21.38 -12.95
CA LEU A 260 -22.71 -22.75 -12.58
C LEU A 260 -24.16 -23.06 -12.98
N LYS A 261 -24.42 -24.31 -13.38
CA LYS A 261 -25.78 -24.77 -13.67
C LYS A 261 -26.42 -25.26 -12.39
N ASP A 262 -27.66 -24.83 -12.14
CA ASP A 262 -28.54 -25.33 -11.08
C ASP A 262 -27.99 -25.15 -9.63
N VAL A 263 -27.00 -24.27 -9.42
CA VAL A 263 -26.44 -23.95 -8.11
C VAL A 263 -26.25 -22.44 -7.98
N ASP A 264 -27.08 -21.80 -7.16
CA ASP A 264 -27.10 -20.34 -7.01
C ASP A 264 -26.45 -19.85 -5.70
N SER A 265 -26.17 -20.76 -4.76
CA SER A 265 -25.60 -20.41 -3.46
C SER A 265 -24.69 -21.49 -2.88
N LEU A 266 -23.73 -21.06 -2.08
CA LEU A 266 -22.86 -21.89 -1.26
C LEU A 266 -23.41 -21.92 0.17
N ALA A 267 -23.74 -23.11 0.66
CA ALA A 267 -24.13 -23.31 2.05
C ALA A 267 -22.92 -23.17 2.99
N VAL A 268 -23.11 -22.49 4.13
CA VAL A 268 -22.12 -22.39 5.20
C VAL A 268 -22.66 -23.13 6.42
N SER A 269 -22.02 -24.22 6.80
CA SER A 269 -22.41 -25.03 7.95
C SER A 269 -21.99 -24.38 9.27
N GLU A 270 -22.71 -24.71 10.34
CA GLU A 270 -22.29 -24.38 11.70
C GLU A 270 -20.94 -25.06 12.01
N GLY A 271 -20.02 -24.31 12.62
CA GLY A 271 -18.66 -24.78 12.92
C GLY A 271 -17.62 -24.53 11.82
N THR A 272 -18.01 -24.02 10.64
CA THR A 272 -17.06 -23.59 9.61
C THR A 272 -16.18 -22.45 10.12
N MET A 273 -14.86 -22.55 9.92
CA MET A 273 -13.91 -21.50 10.32
C MET A 273 -13.78 -20.44 9.23
N LEU A 274 -13.44 -19.19 9.61
CA LEU A 274 -13.18 -18.12 8.64
C LEU A 274 -12.05 -18.49 7.67
N TYR A 275 -11.07 -19.29 8.11
CA TYR A 275 -10.04 -19.82 7.22
C TYR A 275 -10.62 -20.65 6.07
N GLU A 276 -11.53 -21.57 6.37
CA GLU A 276 -12.16 -22.43 5.38
C GLU A 276 -13.00 -21.61 4.41
N LEU A 277 -13.78 -20.66 4.93
CA LEU A 277 -14.57 -19.74 4.13
C LEU A 277 -13.69 -18.97 3.11
N VAL A 278 -12.59 -18.37 3.56
CA VAL A 278 -11.69 -17.63 2.66
C VAL A 278 -10.98 -18.56 1.68
N LYS A 279 -10.58 -19.76 2.12
CA LYS A 279 -9.97 -20.77 1.26
C LYS A 279 -10.91 -21.18 0.13
N THR A 280 -12.18 -21.45 0.43
CA THR A 280 -13.22 -21.73 -0.57
C THR A 280 -13.34 -20.58 -1.56
N GLY A 281 -13.35 -19.31 -1.12
CA GLY A 281 -13.40 -18.16 -2.04
C GLY A 281 -12.16 -17.99 -2.94
N ILE A 282 -11.01 -18.56 -2.56
CA ILE A 282 -9.78 -18.53 -3.38
C ILE A 282 -9.73 -19.69 -4.38
N GLU A 283 -10.21 -20.87 -3.97
CA GLU A 283 -10.24 -22.09 -4.79
C GLU A 283 -11.41 -22.08 -5.78
N GLU A 284 -12.58 -21.57 -5.35
CA GLU A 284 -13.81 -21.50 -6.13
C GLU A 284 -14.08 -20.07 -6.63
N THR A 285 -13.83 -19.85 -7.92
CA THR A 285 -14.02 -18.53 -8.53
C THR A 285 -15.46 -18.00 -8.47
N HIS A 286 -16.46 -18.87 -8.37
CA HIS A 286 -17.88 -18.49 -8.30
C HIS A 286 -18.26 -17.93 -6.92
N ALA A 287 -17.65 -18.46 -5.86
CA ALA A 287 -17.89 -18.02 -4.49
C ALA A 287 -17.05 -16.80 -4.12
N ALA A 288 -15.98 -16.50 -4.87
CA ALA A 288 -14.97 -15.51 -4.55
C ALA A 288 -15.52 -14.14 -4.11
N VAL A 289 -16.44 -13.55 -4.87
CA VAL A 289 -17.02 -12.23 -4.56
C VAL A 289 -17.95 -12.32 -3.35
N GLY A 290 -18.85 -13.31 -3.31
CA GLY A 290 -19.76 -13.53 -2.20
C GLY A 290 -19.04 -13.78 -0.88
N VAL A 291 -17.95 -14.55 -0.91
CA VAL A 291 -17.06 -14.81 0.24
C VAL A 291 -16.42 -13.53 0.75
N VAL A 292 -15.94 -12.63 -0.12
CA VAL A 292 -15.37 -11.34 0.30
C VAL A 292 -16.42 -10.45 0.99
N VAL A 293 -17.65 -10.43 0.46
CA VAL A 293 -18.77 -9.72 1.10
C VAL A 293 -19.15 -10.35 2.44
N ARG A 294 -19.16 -11.69 2.53
CA ARG A 294 -19.40 -12.40 3.80
C ARG A 294 -18.30 -12.07 4.81
N LEU A 295 -17.04 -12.17 4.40
CA LEU A 295 -15.88 -11.86 5.23
C LEU A 295 -15.96 -10.45 5.82
N ARG A 296 -16.38 -9.44 5.04
CA ARG A 296 -16.60 -8.08 5.55
C ARG A 296 -17.53 -8.06 6.76
N LYS A 297 -18.64 -8.81 6.70
CA LYS A 297 -19.66 -8.88 7.76
C LYS A 297 -19.13 -9.66 8.96
N GLU A 298 -18.48 -10.80 8.72
CA GLU A 298 -17.86 -11.61 9.77
C GLU A 298 -16.81 -10.83 10.56
N LEU A 299 -15.96 -10.05 9.88
CA LEU A 299 -14.94 -9.22 10.51
C LEU A 299 -15.53 -8.18 11.48
N SER A 300 -16.74 -7.67 11.23
CA SER A 300 -17.43 -6.76 12.15
C SER A 300 -17.94 -7.46 13.42
N LEU A 301 -18.15 -8.77 13.36
CA LEU A 301 -18.64 -9.59 14.46
C LEU A 301 -17.52 -10.14 15.35
N VAL A 302 -16.26 -10.10 14.90
CA VAL A 302 -15.11 -10.49 15.72
C VAL A 302 -14.93 -9.50 16.86
N LYS A 303 -15.01 -10.00 18.11
CA LYS A 303 -14.82 -9.21 19.34
C LYS A 303 -13.64 -9.66 20.19
N ASP A 304 -13.08 -10.85 19.94
CA ASP A 304 -12.00 -11.45 20.73
C ASP A 304 -10.65 -10.73 20.57
N MET A 305 -10.50 -9.96 19.49
CA MET A 305 -9.31 -9.17 19.21
C MET A 305 -9.65 -7.92 18.39
N PRO A 306 -8.81 -6.89 18.42
CA PRO A 306 -9.01 -5.70 17.60
C PRO A 306 -8.92 -6.04 16.10
N VAL A 307 -9.87 -5.50 15.32
CA VAL A 307 -9.92 -5.66 13.85
C VAL A 307 -9.69 -4.32 13.17
N LEU A 308 -8.70 -4.25 12.27
CA LEU A 308 -8.40 -3.05 11.48
C LEU A 308 -8.61 -3.30 9.98
N ILE A 309 -9.43 -2.45 9.35
CA ILE A 309 -9.60 -2.42 7.89
C ILE A 309 -8.75 -1.28 7.33
N ALA A 310 -7.73 -1.59 6.54
CA ALA A 310 -6.77 -0.64 5.99
C ALA A 310 -6.78 -0.64 4.46
N ILE A 311 -7.02 0.50 3.82
CA ILE A 311 -7.24 0.59 2.38
C ILE A 311 -6.44 1.74 1.78
N ASP A 312 -5.42 1.43 0.97
CA ASP A 312 -4.68 2.43 0.22
C ASP A 312 -5.39 2.74 -1.12
N GLN A 313 -5.16 3.94 -1.65
CA GLN A 313 -5.82 4.46 -2.86
C GLN A 313 -7.35 4.49 -2.76
N TYR A 314 -7.87 4.69 -1.54
CA TYR A 314 -9.29 4.64 -1.19
C TYR A 314 -10.15 5.65 -1.98
N ASN A 315 -9.55 6.74 -2.46
CA ASN A 315 -10.20 7.69 -3.35
C ASN A 315 -10.75 7.05 -4.65
N ASN A 316 -10.15 5.96 -5.13
CA ASN A 316 -10.63 5.24 -6.32
C ASN A 316 -12.04 4.64 -6.13
N TRP A 317 -12.52 4.53 -4.90
CA TRP A 317 -13.85 3.98 -4.59
C TRP A 317 -14.96 5.04 -4.55
N PHE A 318 -14.62 6.30 -4.83
CA PHE A 318 -15.56 7.43 -4.89
C PHE A 318 -15.71 8.02 -6.30
N THR A 319 -15.19 7.34 -7.32
CA THR A 319 -15.25 7.76 -8.72
C THR A 319 -15.72 6.62 -9.62
N PHE A 320 -15.75 6.86 -10.92
CA PHE A 320 -16.04 5.84 -11.92
C PHE A 320 -14.92 4.82 -12.04
N SER A 321 -15.31 3.57 -12.26
CA SER A 321 -14.41 2.45 -12.56
C SER A 321 -14.00 2.45 -14.04
N GLU A 322 -13.09 1.57 -14.42
CA GLU A 322 -12.75 1.30 -15.83
C GLU A 322 -13.86 0.53 -16.57
N TYR A 323 -14.80 -0.06 -15.82
CA TYR A 323 -15.86 -0.87 -16.38
C TYR A 323 -17.00 0.01 -16.92
N GLU A 324 -17.61 -0.46 -18.01
CA GLU A 324 -18.73 0.21 -18.63
C GLU A 324 -19.84 -0.81 -18.94
N GLU A 325 -21.09 -0.36 -18.79
CA GLU A 325 -22.29 -1.12 -19.15
C GLU A 325 -22.73 -0.72 -20.56
N PRO A 326 -22.76 -1.63 -21.54
CA PRO A 326 -23.30 -1.34 -22.87
C PRO A 326 -24.80 -1.01 -22.76
N VAL A 327 -25.18 0.21 -23.18
CA VAL A 327 -26.59 0.66 -23.19
C VAL A 327 -27.17 0.53 -24.59
N THR A 328 -26.40 0.92 -25.60
CA THR A 328 -26.73 0.72 -27.00
C THR A 328 -25.52 0.15 -27.74
N ILE A 329 -25.68 -0.21 -29.01
CA ILE A 329 -24.58 -0.64 -29.89
C ILE A 329 -23.45 0.41 -29.96
N ARG A 330 -23.75 1.69 -29.69
CA ARG A 330 -22.81 2.81 -29.82
C ARG A 330 -22.56 3.56 -28.52
N SER A 331 -23.13 3.13 -27.39
CA SER A 331 -22.97 3.85 -26.12
C SER A 331 -22.81 2.90 -24.95
N CYS A 332 -21.84 3.24 -24.10
CA CYS A 332 -21.59 2.59 -22.84
C CYS A 332 -21.78 3.59 -21.71
N ARG A 333 -22.37 3.15 -20.60
CA ARG A 333 -22.49 3.91 -19.36
C ARG A 333 -21.31 3.58 -18.46
N PRO A 334 -20.51 4.57 -18.02
CA PRO A 334 -19.47 4.32 -17.02
C PRO A 334 -20.08 3.78 -15.73
N ILE A 335 -19.53 2.67 -15.22
CA ILE A 335 -19.98 2.06 -13.97
C ILE A 335 -19.29 2.78 -12.82
N HIS A 336 -20.07 3.30 -11.86
CA HIS A 336 -19.50 3.95 -10.69
C HIS A 336 -18.91 2.89 -9.73
N ALA A 337 -17.80 3.17 -9.05
CA ALA A 337 -17.15 2.19 -8.16
C ALA A 337 -18.08 1.66 -7.04
N ARG A 338 -19.01 2.48 -6.57
CA ARG A 338 -20.07 2.07 -5.60
C ARG A 338 -21.00 0.96 -6.09
N GLU A 339 -21.10 0.78 -7.40
CA GLU A 339 -21.93 -0.26 -8.03
C GLU A 339 -21.18 -1.60 -8.11
N LEU A 340 -19.87 -1.64 -7.81
CA LEU A 340 -19.09 -2.86 -7.73
C LEU A 340 -19.29 -3.53 -6.37
N THR A 341 -19.65 -4.80 -6.35
CA THR A 341 -20.08 -5.54 -5.16
C THR A 341 -19.06 -5.50 -4.02
N MET A 342 -17.79 -5.80 -4.30
CA MET A 342 -16.74 -5.78 -3.27
C MET A 342 -16.47 -4.36 -2.75
N VAL A 343 -16.43 -3.37 -3.64
CA VAL A 343 -16.25 -1.96 -3.23
C VAL A 343 -17.44 -1.51 -2.40
N ASN A 344 -18.66 -1.82 -2.80
CA ASN A 344 -19.88 -1.49 -2.07
C ASN A 344 -19.82 -1.99 -0.62
N ALA A 345 -19.37 -3.23 -0.41
CA ALA A 345 -19.25 -3.84 0.92
C ALA A 345 -18.21 -3.16 1.83
N PHE A 346 -17.06 -2.73 1.29
CA PHE A 346 -15.97 -2.16 2.09
C PHE A 346 -15.90 -0.63 2.09
N ARG A 347 -16.61 0.04 1.18
CA ARG A 347 -16.49 1.50 1.00
C ARG A 347 -17.08 2.28 2.16
N SER A 348 -18.17 1.83 2.78
CA SER A 348 -18.80 2.57 3.88
C SER A 348 -17.95 2.54 5.15
N MET A 349 -17.69 3.71 5.72
CA MET A 349 -17.10 3.90 7.05
C MET A 349 -18.17 4.14 8.13
N MET A 350 -19.45 4.01 7.82
CA MET A 350 -20.52 4.26 8.82
C MET A 350 -20.72 3.10 9.81
N HIS A 351 -19.93 2.04 9.69
CA HIS A 351 -19.91 0.92 10.63
C HIS A 351 -19.02 1.23 11.84
N ASP A 352 -19.27 0.57 12.97
CA ASP A 352 -18.51 0.78 14.22
C ASP A 352 -17.11 0.12 14.23
N ASP A 353 -16.61 -0.28 13.06
CA ASP A 353 -15.31 -0.92 12.90
C ASP A 353 -14.18 0.13 12.86
N MET A 354 -12.96 -0.30 13.27
CA MET A 354 -11.77 0.51 13.02
C MET A 354 -11.40 0.42 11.53
N MET A 355 -11.43 1.56 10.85
CA MET A 355 -11.18 1.63 9.43
C MET A 355 -10.32 2.83 9.07
N VAL A 356 -9.32 2.61 8.21
CA VAL A 356 -8.43 3.65 7.72
C VAL A 356 -8.28 3.56 6.20
N GLY A 357 -8.67 4.63 5.52
CA GLY A 357 -8.47 4.80 4.09
C GLY A 357 -7.36 5.81 3.81
N ALA A 358 -6.45 5.53 2.89
CA ALA A 358 -5.48 6.52 2.42
C ALA A 358 -5.82 6.97 1.00
N PHE A 359 -5.92 8.28 0.78
CA PHE A 359 -6.07 8.84 -0.54
C PHE A 359 -4.75 8.81 -1.29
N SER A 360 -4.79 8.49 -2.57
CA SER A 360 -3.63 8.58 -3.45
C SER A 360 -3.91 9.54 -4.59
N HIS A 361 -3.53 10.81 -4.40
CA HIS A 361 -3.65 11.84 -5.45
C HIS A 361 -2.69 11.64 -6.63
N SER A 362 -1.82 10.62 -6.58
CA SER A 362 -1.08 10.13 -7.75
C SER A 362 -1.98 9.33 -8.70
N THR A 363 -3.15 8.90 -8.25
CA THR A 363 -4.17 8.30 -9.11
C THR A 363 -5.02 9.42 -9.72
N ALA A 364 -5.32 9.31 -11.02
CA ALA A 364 -6.00 10.33 -11.82
C ALA A 364 -7.51 10.46 -11.49
N VAL A 365 -7.86 10.50 -10.21
CA VAL A 365 -9.24 10.57 -9.68
C VAL A 365 -9.72 12.02 -9.56
N GLY A 366 -8.82 13.00 -9.59
CA GLY A 366 -9.14 14.41 -9.35
C GLY A 366 -9.45 14.71 -7.88
N LYS A 367 -9.84 15.96 -7.60
CA LYS A 367 -10.12 16.43 -6.24
C LYS A 367 -11.55 16.05 -5.84
N LEU A 368 -11.67 15.12 -4.90
CA LEU A 368 -12.95 14.76 -4.30
C LEU A 368 -13.45 15.86 -3.35
N ARG A 369 -14.77 15.95 -3.18
CA ARG A 369 -15.42 16.84 -2.20
C ARG A 369 -14.94 16.53 -0.80
N LYS A 370 -15.00 17.51 0.11
CA LYS A 370 -14.64 17.32 1.52
C LYS A 370 -15.53 16.27 2.17
N ASP A 371 -16.84 16.44 2.00
CA ASP A 371 -17.84 15.50 2.47
C ASP A 371 -17.97 14.38 1.44
N LEU A 372 -17.66 13.16 1.88
CA LEU A 372 -17.82 11.96 1.08
C LEU A 372 -19.09 11.25 1.53
N PRO A 373 -19.85 10.67 0.60
CA PRO A 373 -20.97 9.79 0.97
C PRO A 373 -20.46 8.59 1.78
N ASP A 374 -21.24 8.18 2.78
CA ASP A 374 -20.97 6.99 3.61
C ASP A 374 -19.65 7.06 4.40
N VAL A 375 -19.15 8.27 4.67
CA VAL A 375 -17.96 8.53 5.50
C VAL A 375 -18.27 9.61 6.53
N PRO A 376 -17.90 9.45 7.81
CA PRO A 376 -18.09 10.50 8.81
C PRO A 376 -17.39 11.82 8.43
N VAL A 377 -18.07 12.94 8.67
CA VAL A 377 -17.61 14.29 8.26
C VAL A 377 -16.23 14.65 8.81
N ASP A 378 -15.90 14.15 10.01
CA ASP A 378 -14.66 14.41 10.72
C ASP A 378 -13.61 13.29 10.60
N ALA A 379 -13.86 12.28 9.76
CA ALA A 379 -12.91 11.19 9.50
C ALA A 379 -11.68 11.65 8.72
N ARG A 380 -11.79 12.71 7.90
CA ARG A 380 -10.70 13.18 7.06
C ARG A 380 -9.61 13.89 7.88
N VAL A 381 -8.39 13.35 7.84
CA VAL A 381 -7.20 13.87 8.51
C VAL A 381 -6.15 14.24 7.46
N MET A 382 -5.61 15.46 7.56
CA MET A 382 -4.57 15.95 6.65
C MET A 382 -3.20 15.43 7.06
N PHE A 383 -2.54 14.70 6.16
CA PHE A 383 -1.19 14.20 6.32
C PHE A 383 -0.18 15.21 5.75
N PRO A 384 0.65 15.83 6.60
CA PRO A 384 1.51 16.92 6.17
C PRO A 384 2.70 16.43 5.33
N ARG A 385 3.26 17.36 4.55
CA ARG A 385 4.61 17.24 3.98
C ARG A 385 5.66 17.27 5.09
N TYR A 386 6.94 17.07 4.77
CA TYR A 386 7.97 17.12 5.79
C TYR A 386 7.97 18.48 6.50
N SER A 387 8.08 18.46 7.83
CA SER A 387 8.44 19.66 8.59
C SER A 387 9.91 20.03 8.32
N LEU A 388 10.34 21.20 8.79
CA LEU A 388 11.76 21.59 8.71
C LEU A 388 12.68 20.57 9.41
N GLU A 389 12.28 20.08 10.59
CA GLU A 389 13.05 19.10 11.36
C GLU A 389 13.10 17.73 10.66
N GLU A 390 11.96 17.28 10.12
CA GLU A 390 11.89 16.05 9.31
C GLU A 390 12.76 16.18 8.05
N ALA A 391 12.70 17.33 7.37
CA ALA A 391 13.48 17.62 6.17
C ALA A 391 14.99 17.64 6.44
N GLU A 392 15.43 18.29 7.53
CA GLU A 392 16.82 18.30 7.95
C GLU A 392 17.33 16.88 8.20
N THR A 393 16.55 16.06 8.90
CA THR A 393 16.87 14.65 9.17
C THR A 393 16.97 13.84 7.87
N VAL A 394 16.04 14.04 6.93
CA VAL A 394 16.08 13.39 5.61
C VAL A 394 17.36 13.76 4.85
N CYS A 395 17.77 15.01 4.89
CA CYS A 395 19.01 15.45 4.26
C CYS A 395 20.25 14.82 4.90
N HIS A 396 20.30 14.76 6.23
CA HIS A 396 21.35 14.03 6.96
C HIS A 396 21.35 12.53 6.62
N TYR A 397 20.18 11.92 6.48
CA TYR A 397 20.07 10.53 6.04
C TYR A 397 20.61 10.33 4.62
N TYR A 398 20.25 11.19 3.68
CA TYR A 398 20.75 11.11 2.31
C TYR A 398 22.25 11.40 2.21
N LEU A 399 22.79 12.29 3.05
CA LEU A 399 24.23 12.46 3.20
C LEU A 399 24.88 11.16 3.68
N ARG A 400 24.34 10.54 4.75
CA ARG A 400 24.80 9.24 5.27
C ARG A 400 24.68 8.11 4.26
N GLN A 401 23.70 8.16 3.36
CA GLN A 401 23.56 7.18 2.27
C GLN A 401 24.35 7.56 1.00
N ARG A 402 25.22 8.58 1.05
CA ARG A 402 26.02 9.04 -0.11
C ARG A 402 25.14 9.36 -1.33
N LEU A 403 23.95 9.90 -1.09
CA LEU A 403 23.08 10.49 -2.13
C LEU A 403 23.43 11.96 -2.36
N ILE A 404 23.90 12.64 -1.31
CA ILE A 404 24.37 14.02 -1.34
C ILE A 404 25.88 14.01 -1.17
N ARG A 405 26.57 14.87 -1.90
CA ARG A 405 28.02 15.07 -1.77
C ARG A 405 28.32 15.96 -0.56
N HIS A 406 29.30 15.57 0.26
CA HIS A 406 29.66 16.30 1.47
C HIS A 406 30.07 17.74 1.20
N GLU A 407 30.70 18.02 0.05
CA GLU A 407 31.20 19.35 -0.30
C GLU A 407 30.06 20.36 -0.56
N VAL A 408 28.89 19.87 -0.97
CA VAL A 408 27.74 20.72 -1.34
C VAL A 408 26.71 20.82 -0.21
N PHE A 409 26.81 19.93 0.79
CA PHE A 409 25.89 19.90 1.91
C PHE A 409 26.16 21.07 2.87
N SER A 410 25.24 22.04 2.89
CA SER A 410 25.24 23.19 3.79
C SER A 410 23.83 23.48 4.29
N GLU A 411 23.73 24.18 5.42
CA GLU A 411 22.45 24.59 6.02
C GLU A 411 21.59 25.39 5.02
N GLU A 412 22.22 26.30 4.28
CA GLU A 412 21.54 27.12 3.29
C GLU A 412 21.04 26.28 2.11
N ASN A 413 21.86 25.36 1.61
CA ASN A 413 21.54 24.61 0.39
C ASN A 413 20.38 23.63 0.61
N TRP A 414 20.36 22.87 1.70
CA TRP A 414 19.24 21.95 1.93
C TRP A 414 17.94 22.71 2.25
N LYS A 415 18.03 23.87 2.92
CA LYS A 415 16.87 24.76 3.15
C LYS A 415 16.31 25.31 1.85
N LYS A 416 17.15 25.71 0.89
CA LYS A 416 16.70 26.12 -0.47
C LYS A 416 15.88 25.02 -1.14
N ILE A 417 16.34 23.77 -1.09
CA ILE A 417 15.59 22.62 -1.64
C ILE A 417 14.28 22.39 -0.88
N TYR A 418 14.30 22.49 0.46
CA TYR A 418 13.09 22.41 1.26
C TYR A 418 12.05 23.48 0.86
N PHE A 419 12.48 24.74 0.69
CA PHE A 419 11.60 25.83 0.25
C PHE A 419 11.05 25.59 -1.16
N LEU A 420 11.89 25.15 -2.10
CA LEU A 420 11.50 24.88 -3.49
C LEU A 420 10.45 23.76 -3.58
N THR A 421 10.63 22.70 -2.80
CA THR A 421 9.75 21.52 -2.79
C THR A 421 8.59 21.63 -1.81
N ASN A 422 8.65 22.63 -0.92
CA ASN A 422 7.77 22.78 0.23
C ASN A 422 7.63 21.45 1.00
N GLY A 423 8.76 20.76 1.24
CA GLY A 423 8.82 19.50 1.99
C GLY A 423 8.24 18.26 1.29
N ASN A 424 8.05 18.27 -0.04
CA ASN A 424 7.57 17.11 -0.78
C ASN A 424 8.64 16.00 -0.82
N GLY A 425 8.34 14.81 -0.31
CA GLY A 425 9.33 13.75 -0.16
C GLY A 425 9.90 13.21 -1.47
N THR A 426 9.09 13.14 -2.54
CA THR A 426 9.58 12.70 -3.86
C THR A 426 10.45 13.76 -4.51
N GLU A 427 10.03 15.03 -4.44
CA GLU A 427 10.80 16.13 -5.04
C GLU A 427 12.11 16.36 -4.29
N MET A 428 12.11 16.30 -2.95
CA MET A 428 13.34 16.40 -2.15
C MET A 428 14.31 15.27 -2.50
N ARG A 429 13.82 14.02 -2.59
CA ARG A 429 14.64 12.87 -2.99
C ARG A 429 15.26 13.04 -4.38
N GLY A 430 14.49 13.58 -5.33
CA GLY A 430 14.97 13.84 -6.69
C GLY A 430 15.94 15.01 -6.81
N LEU A 431 15.78 16.07 -6.01
CA LEU A 431 16.56 17.31 -6.16
C LEU A 431 17.82 17.38 -5.29
N LEU A 432 17.82 16.77 -4.10
CA LEU A 432 18.98 16.80 -3.20
C LEU A 432 20.26 16.22 -3.83
N PRO A 433 20.23 15.14 -4.64
CA PRO A 433 21.43 14.64 -5.32
C PRO A 433 22.01 15.60 -6.38
N HIS A 434 21.22 16.56 -6.85
CA HIS A 434 21.59 17.51 -7.90
C HIS A 434 21.91 18.91 -7.37
N MET A 435 22.11 19.04 -6.06
CA MET A 435 22.58 20.29 -5.47
C MET A 435 23.92 20.68 -6.09
N VAL A 436 24.06 21.96 -6.44
CA VAL A 436 25.30 22.55 -6.95
C VAL A 436 25.79 23.56 -5.90
N SER A 437 27.11 23.65 -5.74
CA SER A 437 27.79 24.61 -4.85
C SER A 437 27.51 26.06 -5.23
#